data_AF-A0A2U0S4A1-F1
#
_entry.id   AF-A0A2U0S4A1-F1
#
_cell.length_a   1.000
_cell.length_b   1.000
_cell.length_c   1.000
_cell.angle_alpha   90.00
_cell.angle_beta   90.00
_cell.angle_gamma   90.00
#
_symmetry.space_group_name_H-M   'P 1'
#
loop_
_entity.id
_entity.type
_entity.pdbx_description
1 polymer ?
#
loop_
_entity_poly.entity_id
_entity_poly.type
_entity_poly.pdbx_seq_one_letter_code
_entity_poly.pdbx_strand_id
1 'polypeptide(L)'
;YGMPLDTQDAENAARQVAEEEDLLLLTGEYTGWNALGIEGLSTATGRNTKASAGAWPANALTDLSAAIGELETDGHVGPYAAVLRSSWAAKLRALVTNTATKWIEVIQDLFKAGIYVSDSLYTSAGATTSALVVEPGQDNFDMVIGRDLSLFTKQDEDMNLQCKVHEVVAPRIKRPTSICEITGLT
;
A
#
# COMPACT_ATOMS: atom_id res chain seq x y z
N TYR A 1 -38.63 18.98 -15.18
CA TYR A 1 -37.35 18.26 -15.26
C TYR A 1 -36.43 18.84 -14.21
N GLY A 2 -36.01 18.02 -13.24
CA GLY A 2 -35.08 18.44 -12.17
C GLY A 2 -33.66 18.05 -12.53
N MET A 3 -32.69 18.90 -12.16
CA MET A 3 -31.27 18.54 -12.24
C MET A 3 -30.97 17.40 -11.24
N PRO A 4 -29.98 16.55 -11.53
CA PRO A 4 -29.54 15.51 -10.59
C PRO A 4 -29.04 16.13 -9.28
N LEU A 5 -29.13 15.37 -8.20
CA LEU A 5 -28.61 15.75 -6.89
C LEU A 5 -27.08 15.92 -6.96
N ASP A 6 -26.56 16.96 -6.31
CA ASP A 6 -25.12 17.16 -6.14
C ASP A 6 -24.59 16.22 -5.03
N THR A 7 -23.64 15.36 -5.37
CA THR A 7 -23.05 14.33 -4.50
C THR A 7 -21.59 14.59 -4.17
N GLN A 8 -21.04 15.75 -4.55
CA GLN A 8 -19.61 16.02 -4.47
C GLN A 8 -19.03 15.86 -3.04
N ASP A 9 -19.74 16.32 -2.01
CA ASP A 9 -19.29 16.20 -0.62
C ASP A 9 -19.29 14.75 -0.13
N ALA A 10 -20.29 13.97 -0.53
CA ALA A 10 -20.37 12.55 -0.16
C ALA A 10 -19.25 11.74 -0.84
N GLU A 11 -18.95 12.04 -2.11
CA GLU A 11 -17.85 11.42 -2.85
C GLU A 11 -16.48 11.76 -2.23
N ASN A 12 -16.27 13.02 -1.84
CA ASN A 12 -15.04 13.43 -1.17
C ASN A 12 -14.87 12.76 0.20
N ALA A 13 -15.94 12.66 0.99
CA ALA A 13 -15.90 11.99 2.29
C ALA A 13 -15.58 10.49 2.14
N ALA A 14 -16.18 9.81 1.16
CA ALA A 14 -15.88 8.40 0.88
C ALA A 14 -14.43 8.19 0.41
N ARG A 15 -13.93 9.07 -0.46
CA ARG A 15 -12.53 9.03 -0.91
C ARG A 15 -11.55 9.19 0.26
N GLN A 16 -11.83 10.12 1.18
CA GLN A 16 -10.97 10.31 2.34
C GLN A 16 -10.93 9.07 3.24
N VAL A 17 -12.07 8.40 3.46
CA VAL A 17 -12.10 7.15 4.23
C VAL A 17 -11.25 6.06 3.56
N ALA A 18 -11.34 5.93 2.23
CA ALA A 18 -10.51 4.96 1.49
C ALA A 18 -9.01 5.30 1.53
N GLU A 19 -8.62 6.58 1.48
CA GLU A 19 -7.22 7.00 1.62
C GLU A 19 -6.65 6.66 3.02
N GLU A 20 -7.46 6.83 4.07
CA GLU A 20 -7.12 6.49 5.45
C GLU A 20 -7.12 4.97 5.69
N GLU A 21 -7.98 4.22 5.00
CA GLU A 21 -7.98 2.75 4.98
C GLU A 21 -6.65 2.23 4.42
N ASP A 22 -6.25 2.69 3.23
CA ASP A 22 -4.98 2.36 2.59
C ASP A 22 -3.79 2.66 3.52
N LEU A 23 -3.83 3.80 4.22
CA LEU A 23 -2.81 4.19 5.18
C LEU A 23 -2.75 3.23 6.37
N LEU A 24 -3.91 2.88 6.93
CA LEU A 24 -4.01 1.95 8.06
C LEU A 24 -3.54 0.54 7.69
N LEU A 25 -3.86 0.04 6.48
CA LEU A 25 -3.50 -1.30 6.04
C LEU A 25 -2.02 -1.41 5.63
N LEU A 26 -1.55 -0.47 4.82
CA LEU A 26 -0.19 -0.51 4.27
C LEU A 26 0.84 -0.10 5.31
N THR A 27 0.60 1.02 5.98
CA THR A 27 1.56 1.60 6.92
C THR A 27 1.20 1.30 8.36
N GLY A 28 -0.10 1.29 8.70
CA GLY A 28 -0.51 1.31 10.10
C GLY A 28 0.08 2.52 10.80
N GLU A 29 0.46 2.34 12.05
CA GLU A 29 1.08 3.41 12.83
C GLU A 29 2.57 3.55 12.52
N TYR A 30 3.03 4.80 12.45
CA TYR A 30 4.41 5.14 12.19
C TYR A 30 4.82 6.36 13.02
N THR A 31 6.11 6.67 13.03
CA THR A 31 6.62 7.84 13.76
C THR A 31 5.93 9.13 13.30
N GLY A 32 5.10 9.70 14.17
CA GLY A 32 4.29 10.90 13.88
C GLY A 32 2.78 10.65 13.88
N TRP A 33 2.35 9.39 13.90
CA TRP A 33 0.94 8.98 13.96
C TRP A 33 0.79 7.68 14.75
N ASN A 34 0.57 7.84 16.06
CA ASN A 34 0.38 6.73 17.01
C ASN A 34 -1.00 6.83 17.66
N ALA A 35 -1.69 5.70 17.80
CA ALA A 35 -3.02 5.63 18.42
C ALA A 35 -3.22 4.35 19.24
N LEU A 36 -3.34 3.21 18.58
CA LEU A 36 -3.73 1.91 19.13
C LEU A 36 -2.63 0.84 19.00
N GLY A 37 -1.44 1.20 18.48
CA GLY A 37 -0.35 0.27 18.18
C GLY A 37 -0.62 -0.65 16.98
N ILE A 38 -1.41 -0.20 16.01
CA ILE A 38 -1.76 -1.01 14.83
C ILE A 38 -0.56 -1.11 13.89
N GLU A 39 -0.13 -2.33 13.61
CA GLU A 39 0.91 -2.61 12.62
C GLU A 39 0.30 -2.75 11.21
N GLY A 40 0.87 -2.04 10.24
CA GLY A 40 0.59 -2.23 8.81
C GLY A 40 1.66 -3.10 8.15
N LEU A 41 1.48 -3.39 6.86
CA LEU A 41 2.43 -4.25 6.12
C LEU A 41 3.87 -3.73 6.15
N SER A 42 4.10 -2.41 6.04
CA SER A 42 5.43 -1.80 6.08
C SER A 42 5.98 -1.56 7.48
N THR A 43 5.19 -1.77 8.54
CA THR A 43 5.61 -1.52 9.93
C THR A 43 5.56 -2.78 10.81
N ALA A 44 4.97 -3.86 10.28
CA ALA A 44 4.87 -5.18 10.91
C ALA A 44 6.16 -5.65 11.55
N THR A 45 6.07 -6.08 12.81
CA THR A 45 7.21 -6.66 13.52
C THR A 45 7.53 -8.04 12.94
N GLY A 46 8.81 -8.30 12.66
CA GLY A 46 9.27 -9.57 12.09
C GLY A 46 9.13 -9.69 10.58
N ARG A 47 8.76 -8.61 9.87
CA ARG A 47 8.87 -8.55 8.40
C ARG A 47 10.33 -8.57 7.96
N ASN A 48 10.56 -9.01 6.73
CA ASN A 48 11.86 -8.91 6.10
C ASN A 48 12.15 -7.48 5.67
N THR A 49 13.42 -7.08 5.75
CA THR A 49 13.86 -5.78 5.25
C THR A 49 15.10 -5.96 4.39
N LYS A 50 15.13 -5.27 3.25
CA LYS A 50 16.27 -5.26 2.34
C LYS A 50 16.69 -3.82 2.07
N ALA A 51 17.97 -3.52 2.23
CA ALA A 51 18.49 -2.22 1.82
C ALA A 51 18.54 -2.13 0.30
N SER A 52 18.06 -1.03 -0.26
CA SER A 52 18.14 -0.75 -1.70
C SER A 52 19.59 -0.56 -2.13
N ALA A 53 19.94 -1.08 -3.31
CA ALA A 53 21.18 -0.73 -4.00
C ALA A 53 21.19 0.71 -4.54
N GLY A 54 20.05 1.42 -4.45
CA GLY A 54 19.87 2.81 -4.86
C GLY A 54 19.83 3.02 -6.37
N ALA A 55 19.79 4.28 -6.81
CA ALA A 55 19.80 4.66 -8.23
C ALA A 55 18.65 4.06 -9.07
N TRP A 56 17.42 4.16 -8.57
CA TRP A 56 16.24 3.79 -9.33
C TRP A 56 16.03 4.73 -10.53
N PRO A 57 15.71 4.19 -11.72
CA PRO A 57 15.18 2.83 -11.96
C PRO A 57 16.22 1.76 -12.31
N ALA A 58 17.51 2.09 -12.43
CA ALA A 58 18.53 1.18 -12.97
C ALA A 58 18.71 -0.11 -12.14
N ASN A 59 18.57 -0.01 -10.82
CA ASN A 59 18.68 -1.16 -9.91
C ASN A 59 17.32 -1.67 -9.42
N ALA A 60 16.20 -1.20 -9.97
CA ALA A 60 14.87 -1.58 -9.50
C ALA A 60 14.63 -3.10 -9.62
N LEU A 61 15.05 -3.70 -10.73
CA LEU A 61 14.96 -5.16 -10.91
C LEU A 61 15.79 -5.91 -9.87
N THR A 62 17.02 -5.47 -9.63
CA THR A 62 17.92 -6.09 -8.64
C THR A 62 17.33 -6.03 -7.23
N ASP A 63 16.83 -4.87 -6.81
CA ASP A 63 16.23 -4.69 -5.48
C ASP A 63 14.96 -5.53 -5.32
N LEU A 64 14.10 -5.57 -6.34
CA LEU A 64 12.86 -6.34 -6.33
C LEU A 64 13.13 -7.86 -6.34
N SER A 65 14.08 -8.34 -7.15
CA SER A 65 14.50 -9.74 -7.13
C SER A 65 15.17 -10.13 -5.82
N ALA A 66 15.95 -9.24 -5.21
CA ALA A 66 16.56 -9.49 -3.91
C ALA A 66 15.50 -9.60 -2.81
N ALA A 67 14.45 -8.77 -2.84
CA ALA A 67 13.32 -8.87 -1.93
C ALA A 67 12.54 -10.18 -2.10
N ILE A 68 12.31 -10.63 -3.35
CA ILE A 68 11.74 -11.94 -3.64
C ILE A 68 12.60 -13.07 -3.06
N GLY A 69 13.93 -13.00 -3.21
CA GLY A 69 14.84 -14.01 -2.66
C GLY A 69 14.77 -14.15 -1.13
N GLU A 70 14.50 -13.07 -0.39
CA GLU A 70 14.24 -13.15 1.05
C GLU A 70 12.94 -13.92 1.33
N LEU A 71 11.87 -13.64 0.58
CA LEU A 71 10.60 -14.36 0.71
C LEU A 71 10.76 -15.85 0.39
N GLU A 72 11.48 -16.19 -0.67
CA GLU A 72 11.76 -17.58 -1.07
C GLU A 72 12.57 -18.33 0.01
N THR A 73 13.51 -17.65 0.66
CA THR A 73 14.31 -18.22 1.76
C THR A 73 13.43 -18.60 2.96
N ASP A 74 12.38 -17.82 3.20
CA ASP A 74 11.38 -18.07 4.24
C ASP A 74 10.24 -19.03 3.82
N GLY A 75 10.33 -19.58 2.60
CA GLY A 75 9.39 -20.57 2.08
C GLY A 75 8.15 -20.00 1.38
N HIS A 76 8.14 -18.71 1.07
CA HIS A 76 7.08 -18.01 0.32
C HIS A 76 7.43 -18.01 -1.17
N VAL A 77 6.76 -18.85 -1.95
CA VAL A 77 7.07 -19.13 -3.39
C VAL A 77 6.15 -18.40 -4.37
N GLY A 78 5.38 -17.42 -3.89
CA GLY A 78 4.55 -16.56 -4.71
C GLY A 78 3.17 -17.14 -5.02
N PRO A 79 2.35 -16.42 -5.83
CA PRO A 79 2.72 -15.28 -6.66
C PRO A 79 3.03 -14.01 -5.86
N TYR A 80 3.95 -13.17 -6.33
CA TYR A 80 4.31 -11.93 -5.64
C TYR A 80 3.57 -10.70 -6.17
N ALA A 81 3.30 -9.76 -5.27
CA ALA A 81 2.84 -8.41 -5.56
C ALA A 81 3.85 -7.37 -5.06
N ALA A 82 3.92 -6.24 -5.76
CA ALA A 82 4.71 -5.08 -5.34
C ALA A 82 3.79 -3.89 -5.02
N VAL A 83 4.12 -3.12 -3.98
CA VAL A 83 3.46 -1.85 -3.67
C VAL A 83 4.50 -0.74 -3.67
N LEU A 84 4.25 0.31 -4.46
CA LEU A 84 5.15 1.42 -4.68
C LEU A 84 4.41 2.74 -4.45
N ARG A 85 5.13 3.79 -4.01
CA ARG A 85 4.59 5.16 -4.11
C ARG A 85 4.59 5.65 -5.56
N SER A 86 3.75 6.64 -5.87
CA SER A 86 3.61 7.21 -7.21
C SER A 86 4.91 7.79 -7.77
N SER A 87 5.75 8.36 -6.90
CA SER A 87 7.09 8.87 -7.24
C SER A 87 8.03 7.79 -7.78
N TRP A 88 8.04 6.61 -7.16
CA TRP A 88 8.88 5.48 -7.57
C TRP A 88 8.29 4.77 -8.79
N ALA A 89 6.97 4.58 -8.83
CA ALA A 89 6.29 4.03 -9.99
C ALA A 89 6.50 4.89 -11.26
N ALA A 90 6.59 6.23 -11.10
CA ALA A 90 6.90 7.12 -12.21
C ALA A 90 8.30 6.90 -12.79
N LYS A 91 9.32 6.63 -11.95
CA LYS A 91 10.68 6.31 -12.40
C LYS A 91 10.72 5.04 -13.27
N LEU A 92 9.86 4.06 -13.00
CA LEU A 92 9.78 2.82 -13.78
C LEU A 92 9.18 2.99 -15.19
N ARG A 93 8.62 4.16 -15.51
CA ARG A 93 8.15 4.47 -16.87
C ARG A 93 9.30 4.81 -17.82
N ALA A 94 10.51 5.00 -17.30
CA ALA A 94 11.71 5.21 -18.10
C ALA A 94 12.05 3.97 -18.94
N LEU A 95 12.68 4.21 -20.08
CA LEU A 95 13.21 3.15 -20.94
C LEU A 95 14.45 2.52 -20.30
N VAL A 96 14.60 1.22 -20.46
CA VAL A 96 15.84 0.53 -20.10
C VAL A 96 16.92 0.93 -21.12
N THR A 97 18.10 1.29 -20.62
CA THR A 97 19.21 1.81 -21.43
C THR A 97 19.49 0.93 -22.65
N ASN A 98 19.56 1.56 -23.83
CA ASN A 98 19.80 0.90 -25.13
C ASN A 98 18.71 -0.10 -25.56
N THR A 99 17.50 -0.02 -25.02
CA THR A 99 16.37 -0.87 -25.43
C THR A 99 15.10 -0.04 -25.65
N ALA A 100 14.09 -0.65 -26.29
CA ALA A 100 12.77 -0.06 -26.47
C ALA A 100 11.77 -0.44 -25.36
N THR A 101 12.22 -1.17 -24.34
CA THR A 101 11.38 -1.73 -23.27
C THR A 101 11.42 -0.81 -22.06
N LYS A 102 10.27 -0.65 -21.38
CA LYS A 102 10.20 0.13 -20.13
C LYS A 102 10.54 -0.75 -18.92
N TRP A 103 11.07 -0.16 -17.86
CA TRP A 103 11.33 -0.89 -16.62
C TRP A 103 10.07 -1.56 -16.05
N ILE A 104 8.92 -0.90 -16.14
CA ILE A 104 7.64 -1.46 -15.66
C ILE A 104 7.28 -2.77 -16.38
N GLU A 105 7.59 -2.90 -17.68
CA GLU A 105 7.29 -4.10 -18.47
C GLU A 105 8.18 -5.27 -18.04
N VAL A 106 9.46 -5.00 -17.78
CA VAL A 106 10.41 -6.00 -17.27
C VAL A 106 10.01 -6.50 -15.88
N ILE A 107 9.56 -5.59 -15.00
CA ILE A 107 9.20 -5.91 -13.63
C ILE A 107 7.86 -6.66 -13.56
N GLN A 108 6.93 -6.35 -14.46
CA GLN A 108 5.61 -6.99 -14.51
C GLN A 108 5.69 -8.52 -14.71
N ASP A 109 6.80 -9.02 -15.27
CA ASP A 109 7.02 -10.46 -15.39
C ASP A 109 7.29 -11.16 -14.06
N LEU A 110 7.89 -10.47 -13.08
CA LEU A 110 8.13 -11.03 -11.74
C LEU A 110 6.90 -10.96 -10.83
N PHE A 111 6.09 -9.91 -10.97
CA PHE A 111 4.96 -9.63 -10.08
C PHE A 111 3.63 -10.04 -10.68
N LYS A 112 3.40 -11.35 -10.79
CA LYS A 112 2.16 -11.90 -11.38
C LYS A 112 0.91 -11.58 -10.57
N ALA A 113 1.02 -11.28 -9.26
CA ALA A 113 -0.12 -10.83 -8.45
C ALA A 113 -0.39 -9.31 -8.58
N GLY A 114 0.49 -8.57 -9.25
CA GLY A 114 0.28 -7.17 -9.62
C GLY A 114 1.30 -6.20 -9.03
N ILE A 115 1.37 -5.02 -9.65
CA ILE A 115 2.14 -3.87 -9.17
C ILE A 115 1.12 -2.80 -8.81
N TYR A 116 1.04 -2.48 -7.53
CA TYR A 116 0.09 -1.53 -6.97
C TYR A 116 0.81 -0.22 -6.65
N VAL A 117 0.10 0.89 -6.81
CA VAL A 117 0.60 2.22 -6.51
C VAL A 117 -0.26 2.83 -5.43
N SER A 118 0.32 3.13 -4.28
CA SER A 118 -0.36 3.85 -3.20
C SER A 118 0.62 4.81 -2.54
N ASP A 119 0.21 6.08 -2.43
CA ASP A 119 0.96 7.10 -1.71
C ASP A 119 0.74 7.02 -0.19
N SER A 120 -0.07 6.07 0.29
CA SER A 120 -0.23 5.81 1.72
C SER A 120 0.85 4.88 2.30
N LEU A 121 1.88 4.54 1.52
CA LEU A 121 3.04 3.75 1.96
C LEU A 121 4.11 4.63 2.63
N TYR A 122 4.36 4.40 3.91
CA TYR A 122 5.47 4.98 4.69
C TYR A 122 6.25 3.90 5.42
N THR A 123 7.51 4.19 5.77
CA THR A 123 8.27 3.33 6.69
C THR A 123 7.84 3.56 8.14
N SER A 124 8.27 2.70 9.07
CA SER A 124 8.07 2.93 10.51
C SER A 124 8.65 4.26 11.02
N ALA A 125 9.65 4.81 10.32
CA ALA A 125 10.23 6.12 10.60
C ALA A 125 9.51 7.28 9.88
N GLY A 126 8.41 7.01 9.17
CA GLY A 126 7.67 8.01 8.38
C GLY A 126 8.36 8.41 7.07
N ALA A 127 9.34 7.63 6.60
CA ALA A 127 10.04 7.93 5.36
C ALA A 127 9.24 7.46 4.13
N THR A 128 9.52 8.08 2.98
CA THR A 128 8.81 7.85 1.70
C THR A 128 9.68 7.13 0.67
N THR A 129 10.82 6.62 1.13
CA THR A 129 11.89 5.99 0.33
C THR A 129 11.85 4.46 0.47
N SER A 130 10.64 3.88 0.46
CA SER A 130 10.44 2.44 0.53
C SER A 130 9.51 1.89 -0.55
N ALA A 131 9.63 0.59 -0.75
CA ALA A 131 8.76 -0.25 -1.56
C ALA A 131 8.46 -1.53 -0.81
N LEU A 132 7.30 -2.14 -1.05
CA LEU A 132 6.94 -3.44 -0.48
C LEU A 132 6.90 -4.50 -1.57
N VAL A 133 7.37 -5.69 -1.22
CA VAL A 133 7.16 -6.93 -1.96
C VAL A 133 6.49 -7.91 -1.02
N VAL A 134 5.37 -8.49 -1.45
CA VAL A 134 4.55 -9.38 -0.62
C VAL A 134 4.11 -10.61 -1.40
N GLU A 135 3.91 -11.72 -0.69
CA GLU A 135 3.10 -12.84 -1.18
C GLU A 135 1.65 -12.69 -0.64
N PRO A 136 0.67 -12.28 -1.46
CA PRO A 136 -0.69 -11.93 -1.01
C PRO A 136 -1.59 -13.14 -0.77
N GLY A 137 -1.10 -14.14 -0.04
CA GLY A 137 -1.89 -15.29 0.41
C GLY A 137 -2.77 -14.94 1.60
N GLN A 138 -4.02 -15.43 1.61
CA GLN A 138 -4.94 -15.26 2.76
C GLN A 138 -4.38 -15.88 4.06
N ASP A 139 -3.49 -16.86 3.92
CA ASP A 139 -2.78 -17.47 5.05
C ASP A 139 -1.68 -16.59 5.64
N ASN A 140 -1.23 -15.58 4.90
CA ASN A 140 -0.12 -14.69 5.26
C ASN A 140 -0.63 -13.43 5.97
N PHE A 141 -1.63 -12.77 5.39
CA PHE A 141 -2.31 -11.63 6.00
C PHE A 141 -3.74 -11.50 5.44
N ASP A 142 -4.62 -10.89 6.22
CA ASP A 142 -5.97 -10.56 5.83
C ASP A 142 -6.43 -9.23 6.45
N MET A 143 -7.51 -8.68 5.90
CA MET A 143 -8.21 -7.54 6.48
C MET A 143 -9.46 -8.03 7.17
N VAL A 144 -9.65 -7.63 8.43
CA VAL A 144 -10.86 -7.93 9.19
C VAL A 144 -11.80 -6.74 9.09
N ILE A 145 -12.97 -6.97 8.50
CA ILE A 145 -14.03 -5.95 8.38
C ILE A 145 -14.99 -6.13 9.56
N GLY A 146 -14.97 -5.17 10.48
CA GLY A 146 -15.98 -5.05 11.54
C GLY A 146 -17.25 -4.39 11.02
N ARG A 147 -17.10 -3.37 10.17
CA ARG A 147 -18.19 -2.71 9.48
C ARG A 147 -17.68 -2.12 8.18
N ASP A 148 -18.31 -2.53 7.08
CA ASP A 148 -18.06 -2.00 5.74
C ASP A 148 -18.43 -0.52 5.65
N LEU A 149 -17.95 0.16 4.60
CA LEU A 149 -18.16 1.57 4.33
C LEU A 149 -19.66 1.91 4.40
N SER A 150 -20.03 2.72 5.38
CA SER A 150 -21.43 3.02 5.65
C SER A 150 -21.66 4.49 6.01
N LEU A 151 -22.87 4.94 5.72
CA LEU A 151 -23.33 6.30 6.02
C LEU A 151 -24.00 6.32 7.39
N PHE A 152 -23.59 7.28 8.21
CA PHE A 152 -24.30 7.68 9.41
C PHE A 152 -24.94 9.05 9.19
N THR A 153 -26.27 9.11 9.18
CA THR A 153 -27.01 10.36 9.09
C THR A 153 -27.15 10.96 10.48
N LYS A 154 -26.53 12.12 10.70
CA LYS A 154 -26.74 12.93 11.90
C LYS A 154 -28.01 13.77 11.70
N GLN A 155 -28.80 13.90 12.76
CA GLN A 155 -30.07 14.63 12.74
C GLN A 155 -29.84 16.11 12.36
N ASP A 156 -30.87 16.70 11.76
CA ASP A 156 -30.95 18.06 11.22
C ASP A 156 -30.33 19.12 12.15
N GLU A 157 -29.25 19.76 11.69
CA GLU A 157 -28.65 20.94 12.32
C GLU A 157 -28.85 22.12 11.37
N ASP A 158 -29.59 23.13 11.82
CA ASP A 158 -29.88 24.36 11.06
C ASP A 158 -30.54 24.13 9.68
N MET A 159 -31.46 23.15 9.58
CA MET A 159 -32.12 22.74 8.33
C MET A 159 -31.16 22.12 7.28
N ASN A 160 -30.00 21.62 7.72
CA ASN A 160 -29.05 20.90 6.89
C ASN A 160 -28.92 19.44 7.34
N LEU A 161 -28.88 18.53 6.36
CA LEU A 161 -28.58 17.11 6.60
C LEU A 161 -27.06 16.92 6.73
N GLN A 162 -26.60 16.62 7.95
CA GLN A 162 -25.21 16.22 8.17
C GLN A 162 -25.09 14.69 8.06
N CYS A 163 -24.10 14.23 7.31
CA CYS A 163 -23.78 12.81 7.21
C CYS A 163 -22.30 12.58 7.53
N LYS A 164 -21.98 11.39 8.03
CA LYS A 164 -20.62 10.91 8.23
C LYS A 164 -20.45 9.59 7.50
N VAL A 165 -19.40 9.48 6.69
CA VAL A 165 -18.97 8.20 6.14
C VAL A 165 -17.99 7.58 7.11
N HIS A 166 -18.14 6.30 7.40
CA HIS A 166 -17.21 5.60 8.27
C HIS A 166 -17.15 4.11 7.96
N GLU A 167 -16.02 3.53 8.30
CA GLU A 167 -15.68 2.12 8.19
C GLU A 167 -14.98 1.67 9.48
N VAL A 168 -15.02 0.38 9.77
CA VAL A 168 -14.25 -0.24 10.85
C VAL A 168 -13.53 -1.46 10.30
N VAL A 169 -12.24 -1.31 10.05
CA VAL A 169 -11.34 -2.38 9.59
C VAL A 169 -10.09 -2.46 10.44
N ALA A 170 -9.43 -3.61 10.43
CA ALA A 170 -8.10 -3.79 11.00
C ALA A 170 -7.25 -4.75 10.15
N PRO A 171 -5.96 -4.44 9.90
CA PRO A 171 -5.05 -5.38 9.30
C PRO A 171 -4.74 -6.52 10.28
N ARG A 172 -4.67 -7.75 9.77
CA ARG A 172 -4.22 -8.90 10.53
C ARG A 172 -3.10 -9.62 9.78
N ILE A 173 -1.90 -9.52 10.32
CA ILE A 173 -0.70 -10.11 9.75
C ILE A 173 -0.41 -11.40 10.51
N LYS A 174 -0.54 -12.54 9.82
CA LYS A 174 -0.35 -13.89 10.39
C LYS A 174 1.10 -14.36 10.23
N ARG A 175 1.71 -14.07 9.08
CA ARG A 175 3.10 -14.42 8.74
C ARG A 175 3.86 -13.18 8.26
N PRO A 176 4.48 -12.40 9.15
CA PRO A 176 5.27 -11.23 8.77
C PRO A 176 6.39 -11.53 7.77
N THR A 177 6.95 -12.74 7.79
CA THR A 177 8.00 -13.20 6.86
C THR A 177 7.56 -13.23 5.39
N SER A 178 6.25 -13.16 5.11
CA SER A 178 5.70 -13.04 3.74
C SER A 178 5.81 -11.64 3.14
N ILE A 179 6.36 -10.69 3.91
CA ILE A 179 6.49 -9.29 3.56
C ILE A 179 7.97 -8.92 3.58
N CYS A 180 8.44 -8.31 2.50
CA CYS A 180 9.78 -7.73 2.40
C CYS A 180 9.67 -6.24 2.07
N GLU A 181 10.19 -5.39 2.96
CA GLU A 181 10.31 -3.96 2.73
C GLU A 181 11.69 -3.63 2.16
N ILE A 182 11.70 -3.00 0.98
CA ILE A 182 12.90 -2.40 0.41
C ILE A 182 13.03 -1.00 0.99
N THR A 183 14.13 -0.74 1.69
CA THR A 183 14.37 0.53 2.42
C THR A 183 15.50 1.34 1.78
N GLY A 184 15.43 2.67 1.90
CA GLY A 184 16.51 3.55 1.45
C GLY A 184 16.58 3.75 -0.07
N LEU A 185 15.44 3.69 -0.76
CA LEU A 185 15.34 3.97 -2.19
C LEU A 185 15.90 5.37 -2.50
N THR A 186 16.73 5.45 -3.55
CA THR A 186 17.30 6.70 -4.08
C THR A 186 17.06 6.81 -5.58
#